data_AF-A0A2R4WHB5-F1
#
_entry.id   AF-A0A2R4WHB5-F1
#
_cell.length_a   1.000
_cell.length_b   1.000
_cell.length_c   1.000
_cell.angle_alpha   90.00
_cell.angle_beta   90.00
_cell.angle_gamma   90.00
#
_symmetry.space_group_name_H-M   'P 1'
#
loop_
_entity.id
_entity.type
_entity.pdbx_description
1 polymer ?
#
loop_
_entity_poly.entity_id
_entity_poly.type
_entity_poly.pdbx_seq_one_letter_code
_entity_poly.pdbx_strand_id
1 'polypeptide(L)'
;MGTPSSTSRGRHDPLLAVFLADHRGGMTVSQIALKHGTYRERVARALLSRPDYRAPGRGVRSDLSEPMAKLAAHARAAMEATRIRRIDPAARFAAGVSAAIHILRGRVRAVGPICVDSPTVAAAHAAGLTLDDTHEVFAVPPAEAVRAIAAHAGR
;
A
#
# COMPACT_ATOMS: atom_id res chain seq x y z
N MET A 1 -6.35 47.83 -21.54
CA MET A 1 -7.02 46.52 -21.40
C MET A 1 -6.13 45.48 -22.05
N GLY A 2 -5.74 44.42 -21.32
CA GLY A 2 -5.08 43.24 -21.88
C GLY A 2 -6.00 42.51 -22.86
N THR A 3 -5.49 41.81 -23.86
CA THR A 3 -4.75 40.54 -23.72
C THR A 3 -3.74 40.30 -24.87
N PRO A 4 -2.56 39.72 -24.60
CA PRO A 4 -1.79 38.98 -25.59
C PRO A 4 -1.99 37.48 -25.39
N SER A 5 -2.57 36.75 -26.35
CA SER A 5 -2.57 35.27 -26.44
C SER A 5 -3.18 34.84 -27.78
N SER A 6 -2.41 34.34 -28.74
CA SER A 6 -2.31 32.90 -28.95
C SER A 6 -1.13 32.56 -29.86
N THR A 7 -0.22 31.81 -29.25
CA THR A 7 1.05 31.26 -29.71
C THR A 7 0.94 30.25 -30.85
N SER A 8 1.92 30.33 -31.77
CA SER A 8 2.63 29.16 -32.33
C SER A 8 1.84 28.16 -33.18
N ARG A 9 1.34 28.58 -34.35
CA ARG A 9 1.23 27.66 -35.50
C ARG A 9 2.64 27.42 -36.05
N GLY A 10 3.15 26.20 -35.95
CA GLY A 10 4.34 25.78 -36.71
C GLY A 10 5.63 25.55 -35.93
N ARG A 11 5.59 25.28 -34.61
CA ARG A 11 6.77 24.73 -33.93
C ARG A 11 6.94 23.27 -34.34
N HIS A 12 7.63 23.04 -35.45
CA HIS A 12 8.09 21.71 -35.86
C HIS A 12 8.88 21.10 -34.68
N ASP A 13 8.42 19.96 -34.16
CA ASP A 13 9.17 19.24 -33.12
C ASP A 13 10.48 18.75 -33.77
N PRO A 14 11.66 19.21 -33.31
CA PRO A 14 12.94 18.84 -33.91
C PRO A 14 13.19 17.33 -33.87
N LEU A 15 12.49 16.59 -32.99
CA LEU A 15 12.61 15.14 -32.85
C LEU A 15 11.64 14.36 -33.74
N LEU A 16 10.73 15.03 -34.46
CA LEU A 16 9.72 14.36 -35.30
C LEU A 16 10.35 13.48 -36.37
N ALA A 17 11.39 13.95 -37.06
CA ALA A 17 12.07 13.19 -38.09
C ALA A 17 12.71 11.90 -37.53
N VAL A 18 13.27 11.99 -36.32
CA VAL A 18 13.91 10.89 -35.63
C VAL A 18 12.88 9.86 -35.15
N PHE A 19 11.77 10.32 -34.56
CA PHE A 19 10.66 9.45 -34.14
C PHE A 19 10.05 8.71 -35.33
N LEU A 20 9.93 9.36 -36.49
CA LEU A 20 9.43 8.72 -37.70
C LEU A 20 10.37 7.67 -38.27
N ALA A 21 11.68 7.94 -38.27
CA ALA A 21 12.68 6.97 -38.71
C ALA A 21 12.65 5.72 -37.83
N ASP A 22 12.59 5.89 -36.50
CA ASP A 22 12.52 4.78 -35.56
C ASP A 22 11.20 4.01 -35.68
N HIS A 23 10.07 4.70 -35.87
CA HIS A 23 8.78 4.05 -36.09
C HIS A 23 8.74 3.27 -37.41
N ARG A 24 9.31 3.82 -38.50
CA ARG A 24 9.46 3.11 -39.78
C ARG A 24 10.40 1.91 -39.68
N GLY A 25 11.38 1.97 -38.77
CA GLY A 25 12.24 0.84 -38.39
C GLY A 25 11.55 -0.22 -37.52
N GLY A 26 10.25 -0.10 -37.25
CA GLY A 26 9.45 -1.09 -36.53
C GLY A 26 9.39 -0.88 -35.01
N MET A 27 9.96 0.19 -34.46
CA MET A 27 9.84 0.49 -33.04
C MET A 27 8.43 0.99 -32.69
N THR A 28 7.87 0.46 -31.60
CA THR A 28 6.60 0.95 -31.05
C THR A 28 6.77 2.33 -30.39
N VAL A 29 5.68 3.09 -30.26
CA VAL A 29 5.68 4.41 -29.60
C VAL A 29 6.31 4.37 -28.20
N SER A 30 6.06 3.31 -27.42
CA SER A 30 6.66 3.14 -26.09
C SER A 30 8.18 2.92 -26.16
N GLN A 31 8.67 2.16 -27.13
CA GLN A 31 10.10 1.92 -27.31
C GLN A 31 10.83 3.18 -27.77
N ILE A 32 10.21 3.97 -28.65
CA ILE A 32 10.73 5.28 -29.07
C ILE A 32 10.78 6.24 -27.89
N ALA A 33 9.72 6.27 -27.07
CA ALA A 33 9.67 7.09 -25.86
C ALA A 33 10.81 6.74 -24.88
N LEU A 34 11.03 5.44 -24.67
CA LEU A 34 12.12 4.95 -23.83
C LEU A 34 13.50 5.30 -24.40
N LYS A 35 13.72 5.08 -25.71
CA LYS A 35 14.99 5.36 -26.40
C LYS A 35 15.40 6.84 -26.33
N HIS A 36 14.42 7.74 -26.41
CA HIS A 36 14.66 9.18 -26.43
C HIS A 36 14.40 9.88 -25.09
N GLY A 37 14.20 9.12 -24.01
CA GLY A 37 13.99 9.67 -22.66
C GLY A 37 12.78 10.61 -22.58
N THR A 38 11.71 10.31 -23.31
CA THR A 38 10.52 11.17 -23.43
C THR A 38 9.24 10.39 -23.08
N TYR A 39 8.13 11.11 -22.93
CA TYR A 39 6.81 10.52 -22.69
C TYR A 39 6.19 9.97 -23.96
N ARG A 40 5.43 8.87 -23.80
CA ARG A 40 4.71 8.17 -24.87
C ARG A 40 3.74 9.11 -25.60
N GLU A 41 3.04 9.96 -24.86
CA GLU A 41 2.04 10.90 -25.37
C GLU A 41 2.67 11.94 -26.29
N ARG A 42 3.91 12.35 -26.00
CA ARG A 42 4.65 13.30 -26.83
C ARG A 42 5.02 12.68 -28.18
N VAL A 43 5.54 11.46 -28.18
CA VAL A 43 5.87 10.72 -29.41
C VAL A 43 4.60 10.45 -30.23
N ALA A 44 3.51 10.02 -29.58
CA ALA A 44 2.24 9.78 -30.24
C ALA A 44 1.67 11.05 -30.90
N ARG A 45 1.69 12.19 -30.19
CA ARG A 45 1.21 13.48 -30.72
C ARG A 45 2.07 13.97 -31.89
N ALA A 46 3.39 13.80 -31.81
CA ALA A 46 4.31 14.13 -32.88
C ALA A 46 4.00 13.30 -34.14
N LEU A 47 3.84 11.98 -34.01
CA LEU A 47 3.53 11.10 -35.15
C LEU A 47 2.13 11.38 -35.74
N LEU A 48 1.12 11.58 -34.90
CA LEU A 48 -0.26 11.89 -35.32
C LEU A 48 -0.41 13.26 -35.99
N SER A 49 0.57 14.16 -35.83
CA SER A 49 0.56 15.46 -36.51
C SER A 49 0.84 15.37 -38.02
N ARG A 50 1.28 14.20 -38.53
CA ARG A 50 1.45 13.97 -39.96
C ARG A 50 0.18 13.43 -40.62
N PRO A 51 -0.22 13.99 -41.77
CA PRO A 51 -1.33 13.45 -42.56
C PRO A 51 -1.03 12.03 -43.09
N ASP A 52 0.25 11.68 -43.26
CA ASP A 52 0.67 10.40 -43.85
C ASP A 52 0.85 9.27 -42.81
N TYR A 53 0.71 9.59 -41.52
CA TYR A 53 0.80 8.62 -40.44
C TYR A 53 -0.55 7.94 -40.23
N ARG A 54 -0.66 6.67 -40.67
CA ARG A 54 -1.79 5.82 -40.30
C ARG A 54 -1.47 5.15 -38.96
N ALA A 55 -2.16 5.57 -37.90
CA ALA A 55 -2.07 4.89 -36.62
C ALA A 55 -2.36 3.39 -36.82
N PRO A 56 -1.44 2.48 -36.44
CA PRO A 56 -1.72 1.06 -36.48
C PRO A 56 -2.73 0.78 -35.36
N GLY A 57 -4.01 0.69 -35.69
CA GLY A 57 -5.00 0.41 -34.64
C GLY A 57 -6.47 0.72 -34.90
N ARG A 58 -6.89 1.24 -36.06
CA ARG A 58 -8.34 1.43 -36.31
C ARG A 58 -9.08 0.16 -36.80
N GLY A 59 -8.50 -1.02 -36.61
CA GLY A 59 -9.11 -2.27 -37.08
C GLY A 59 -8.64 -3.57 -36.42
N VAL A 60 -7.60 -3.54 -35.57
CA VAL A 60 -7.18 -4.75 -34.86
C VAL A 60 -7.83 -4.72 -33.48
N ARG A 61 -8.97 -5.42 -33.34
CA ARG A 61 -9.44 -5.88 -32.03
C ARG A 61 -8.31 -6.76 -31.48
N SER A 62 -7.43 -6.19 -30.66
CA SER A 62 -6.49 -7.02 -29.90
C SER A 62 -7.33 -7.97 -29.07
N ASP A 63 -7.12 -9.27 -29.22
CA ASP A 63 -7.77 -10.25 -28.37
C ASP A 63 -7.24 -10.06 -26.94
N LEU A 64 -7.96 -9.24 -26.16
CA LEU A 64 -7.59 -8.89 -24.79
C LEU A 64 -7.91 -10.04 -23.82
N SER A 65 -8.46 -11.15 -24.28
CA SER A 65 -8.85 -12.28 -23.44
C SER A 65 -7.66 -12.83 -22.65
N GLU A 66 -6.50 -13.00 -23.29
CA GLU A 66 -5.30 -13.54 -22.67
C GLU A 66 -4.66 -12.58 -21.63
N PRO A 67 -4.43 -11.28 -21.93
CA PRO A 67 -3.93 -10.35 -20.91
C PRO A 67 -4.94 -10.13 -19.78
N MET A 68 -6.24 -10.14 -20.05
CA MET A 68 -7.26 -10.06 -18.99
C MET A 68 -7.32 -11.33 -18.14
N ALA A 69 -7.13 -12.52 -18.72
CA ALA A 69 -7.04 -13.76 -17.98
C ALA A 69 -5.82 -13.79 -17.06
N LYS A 70 -4.67 -13.31 -17.55
CA LYS A 70 -3.45 -13.12 -16.73
C LYS A 70 -3.68 -12.13 -15.58
N LEU A 71 -4.34 -11.01 -15.85
CA LEU A 71 -4.70 -10.03 -14.83
C LEU A 71 -5.66 -10.62 -13.78
N ALA A 72 -6.67 -11.37 -14.21
CA ALA A 72 -7.62 -12.03 -13.32
C ALA A 72 -6.97 -13.12 -12.46
N ALA A 73 -6.04 -13.90 -13.02
CA ALA A 73 -5.26 -14.88 -12.28
C ALA A 73 -4.39 -14.20 -11.22
N HIS A 74 -3.75 -13.08 -11.56
CA HIS A 74 -2.96 -12.30 -10.63
C HIS A 74 -3.80 -11.70 -9.50
N ALA A 75 -5.00 -11.19 -9.81
CA ALA A 75 -5.95 -10.70 -8.83
C ALA A 75 -6.43 -11.80 -7.88
N ARG A 76 -6.72 -13.01 -8.39
CA ARG A 76 -7.09 -14.17 -7.55
C ARG A 76 -5.95 -14.59 -6.63
N ALA A 77 -4.72 -14.65 -7.14
CA ALA A 77 -3.55 -14.97 -6.32
C ALA A 77 -3.29 -13.92 -5.23
N ALA A 78 -3.46 -12.64 -5.54
CA ALA A 78 -3.35 -11.56 -4.56
C ALA A 78 -4.45 -11.64 -3.49
N MET A 79 -5.69 -11.92 -3.90
CA MET A 79 -6.80 -12.12 -2.97
C MET A 79 -6.56 -13.33 -2.06
N GLU A 80 -6.09 -14.45 -2.60
CA GLU A 80 -5.78 -15.64 -1.80
C GLU A 80 -4.60 -15.41 -0.85
N ALA A 81 -3.56 -14.69 -1.28
CA ALA A 81 -2.47 -14.29 -0.38
C ALA A 81 -2.96 -13.37 0.75
N THR A 82 -3.88 -12.43 0.47
CA THR A 82 -4.50 -11.60 1.51
C THR A 82 -5.44 -12.40 2.42
N ARG A 83 -6.10 -13.44 1.89
CA ARG A 83 -6.95 -14.36 2.66
C ARG A 83 -6.09 -15.20 3.61
N ILE A 84 -5.02 -15.81 3.12
CA ILE A 84 -4.05 -16.58 3.91
C ILE A 84 -3.43 -15.70 5.02
N ARG A 85 -3.08 -14.43 4.72
CA ARG A 85 -2.60 -13.46 5.73
C ARG A 85 -3.65 -13.04 6.78
N ARG A 86 -4.95 -13.29 6.53
CA ARG A 86 -6.04 -13.04 7.48
C ARG A 86 -6.39 -14.28 8.32
N ILE A 87 -5.90 -15.46 7.97
CA ILE A 87 -6.35 -16.75 8.55
C ILE A 87 -5.72 -17.07 9.91
N ASP A 88 -4.71 -16.34 10.39
CA ASP A 88 -4.26 -16.50 11.79
C ASP A 88 -4.62 -15.29 12.68
N PRO A 89 -5.90 -15.16 13.07
CA PRO A 89 -6.32 -14.14 14.02
C PRO A 89 -5.67 -14.33 15.39
N ALA A 90 -5.29 -15.56 15.77
CA ALA A 90 -4.64 -15.84 17.04
C ALA A 90 -3.21 -15.29 17.08
N ALA A 91 -2.41 -15.51 16.04
CA ALA A 91 -1.06 -14.94 15.96
C ALA A 91 -1.06 -13.41 15.83
N ARG A 92 -2.01 -12.82 15.09
CA ARG A 92 -2.13 -11.35 14.98
C ARG A 92 -2.61 -10.73 16.29
N PHE A 93 -3.55 -11.36 16.98
CA PHE A 93 -3.98 -10.94 18.31
C PHE A 93 -2.83 -11.02 19.30
N ALA A 94 -2.10 -12.15 19.34
CA ALA A 94 -0.93 -12.31 20.19
C ALA A 94 0.17 -11.27 19.90
N ALA A 95 0.46 -11.01 18.61
CA ALA A 95 1.42 -9.97 18.22
C ALA A 95 0.95 -8.56 18.60
N GLY A 96 -0.35 -8.27 18.46
CA GLY A 96 -0.94 -6.99 18.86
C GLY A 96 -0.90 -6.76 20.37
N VAL A 97 -1.25 -7.79 21.16
CA VAL A 97 -1.15 -7.76 22.63
C VAL A 97 0.30 -7.58 23.07
N SER A 98 1.24 -8.30 22.47
CA SER A 98 2.67 -8.17 22.77
C SER A 98 3.20 -6.75 22.50
N ALA A 99 2.81 -6.15 21.36
CA ALA A 99 3.18 -4.78 21.03
C ALA A 99 2.56 -3.76 22.01
N ALA A 100 1.30 -3.94 22.39
CA ALA A 100 0.62 -3.09 23.36
C ALA A 100 1.28 -3.14 24.75
N ILE A 101 1.62 -4.33 25.23
CA ILE A 101 2.37 -4.53 26.49
C ILE A 101 3.73 -3.82 26.41
N HIS A 102 4.45 -3.94 25.29
CA HIS A 102 5.74 -3.28 25.11
C HIS A 102 5.63 -1.75 25.19
N ILE A 103 4.61 -1.17 24.54
CA ILE A 103 4.33 0.28 24.61
C ILE A 103 3.98 0.70 26.04
N LEU A 104 3.13 -0.07 26.73
CA LEU A 104 2.74 0.18 28.12
C LEU A 104 3.95 0.19 29.05
N ARG A 105 4.82 -0.82 28.97
CA ARG A 105 6.07 -0.90 29.73
C ARG A 105 6.99 0.29 29.42
N GLY A 106 7.12 0.66 28.14
CA GLY A 106 7.89 1.83 27.73
C GLY A 106 7.39 3.12 28.36
N ARG A 107 6.06 3.32 28.38
CA ARG A 107 5.43 4.47 29.03
C ARG A 107 5.65 4.47 30.55
N VAL A 108 5.51 3.32 31.20
CA VAL A 108 5.69 3.20 32.65
C VAL A 108 7.13 3.49 33.07
N ARG A 109 8.13 3.10 32.27
CA ARG A 109 9.53 3.48 32.52
C ARG A 109 9.78 4.98 32.41
N ALA A 110 9.02 5.69 31.56
CA ALA A 110 9.17 7.12 31.37
C ALA A 110 8.39 7.96 32.40
N VAL A 111 7.23 7.50 32.84
CA VAL A 111 6.25 8.30 33.62
C VAL A 111 5.96 7.72 35.00
N GLY A 112 6.26 6.44 35.23
CA GLY A 112 5.89 5.68 36.42
C GLY A 112 4.68 4.75 36.22
N PRO A 113 4.41 3.87 37.19
CA PRO A 113 3.34 2.88 37.13
C PRO A 113 1.94 3.53 37.14
N ILE A 114 0.97 2.83 36.56
CA ILE A 114 -0.41 3.32 36.46
C ILE A 114 -1.24 2.74 37.60
N CYS A 115 -1.76 3.59 38.48
CA CYS A 115 -2.69 3.14 39.52
C CYS A 115 -4.04 2.76 38.88
N VAL A 116 -4.44 1.51 39.03
CA VAL A 116 -5.71 0.97 38.53
C VAL A 116 -6.45 0.23 39.63
N ASP A 117 -7.75 0.05 39.47
CA ASP A 117 -8.59 -0.68 40.41
C ASP A 117 -8.54 -2.21 40.18
N SER A 118 -9.03 -2.96 41.17
CA SER A 118 -9.04 -4.43 41.17
C SER A 118 -9.77 -5.05 39.95
N PRO A 119 -10.92 -4.52 39.50
CA PRO A 119 -11.54 -4.98 38.25
C PRO A 119 -10.65 -4.79 37.01
N THR A 120 -9.94 -3.67 36.90
CA THR A 120 -9.03 -3.43 35.77
C THR A 120 -7.85 -4.40 35.77
N VAL A 121 -7.31 -4.75 36.94
CA VAL A 121 -6.27 -5.78 37.07
C VAL A 121 -6.77 -7.14 36.55
N ALA A 122 -7.98 -7.54 36.94
CA ALA A 122 -8.57 -8.80 36.47
C ALA A 122 -8.83 -8.80 34.96
N ALA A 123 -9.34 -7.70 34.41
CA ALA A 123 -9.57 -7.53 32.97
C ALA A 123 -8.26 -7.57 32.17
N ALA A 124 -7.20 -6.93 32.68
CA ALA A 124 -5.88 -6.94 32.06
C ALA A 124 -5.28 -8.35 32.01
N HIS A 125 -5.40 -9.11 33.10
CA HIS A 125 -4.98 -10.51 33.13
C HIS A 125 -5.79 -11.37 32.15
N ALA A 126 -7.13 -11.19 32.09
CA ALA A 126 -7.98 -11.89 31.12
C ALA A 126 -7.62 -11.55 29.66
N ALA A 127 -7.09 -10.34 29.41
CA ALA A 127 -6.57 -9.92 28.10
C ALA A 127 -5.16 -10.47 27.79
N GLY A 128 -4.54 -11.21 28.72
CA GLY A 128 -3.27 -11.90 28.50
C GLY A 128 -2.05 -11.24 29.15
N LEU A 129 -2.21 -10.24 30.02
CA LEU A 129 -1.10 -9.75 30.83
C LEU A 129 -0.73 -10.77 31.91
N THR A 130 0.57 -11.01 32.06
CA THR A 130 1.08 -11.87 33.13
C THR A 130 1.03 -11.16 34.49
N LEU A 131 1.25 -11.92 35.57
CA LEU A 131 1.39 -11.33 36.91
C LEU A 131 2.60 -10.38 36.99
N ASP A 132 3.69 -10.71 36.28
CA ASP A 132 4.88 -9.86 36.20
C ASP A 132 4.60 -8.57 35.42
N ASP A 133 3.86 -8.65 34.32
CA ASP A 133 3.38 -7.46 33.59
C ASP A 133 2.53 -6.57 34.48
N THR A 134 1.64 -7.18 35.25
CA THR A 134 0.73 -6.47 36.17
C THR A 134 1.53 -5.74 37.25
N HIS A 135 2.57 -6.38 37.80
CA HIS A 135 3.47 -5.75 38.76
C HIS A 135 4.32 -4.64 38.13
N GLU A 136 4.89 -4.86 36.93
CA GLU A 136 5.69 -3.85 36.23
C GLU A 136 4.83 -2.63 35.83
N VAL A 137 3.63 -2.84 35.30
CA VAL A 137 2.80 -1.77 34.70
C VAL A 137 1.96 -1.04 35.75
N PHE A 138 1.39 -1.77 36.71
CA PHE A 138 0.45 -1.21 37.69
C PHE A 138 1.01 -1.09 39.10
N ALA A 139 2.25 -1.54 39.34
CA ALA A 139 2.85 -1.63 40.68
C ALA A 139 2.02 -2.44 41.70
N VAL A 140 1.19 -3.38 41.20
CA VAL A 140 0.40 -4.27 42.04
C VAL A 140 1.20 -5.55 42.32
N PRO A 141 1.49 -5.89 43.59
CA PRO A 141 2.22 -7.12 43.91
C PRO A 141 1.50 -8.37 43.38
N PRO A 142 2.22 -9.42 42.95
CA PRO A 142 1.60 -10.63 42.39
C PRO A 142 0.54 -11.27 43.29
N ALA A 143 0.75 -11.28 44.61
CA ALA A 143 -0.20 -11.81 45.58
C ALA A 143 -1.53 -11.01 45.61
N GLU A 144 -1.46 -9.69 45.42
CA GLU A 144 -2.63 -8.82 45.36
C GLU A 144 -3.34 -8.94 44.02
N ALA A 145 -2.58 -9.04 42.92
CA ALA A 145 -3.12 -9.32 41.59
C ALA A 145 -3.90 -10.64 41.54
N VAL A 146 -3.37 -11.71 42.14
CA VAL A 146 -4.06 -13.00 42.23
C VAL A 146 -5.39 -12.88 43.00
N ARG A 147 -5.42 -12.15 44.11
CA ARG A 147 -6.66 -11.89 44.86
C ARG A 147 -7.68 -11.12 44.02
N ALA A 148 -7.24 -10.09 43.30
CA ALA A 148 -8.08 -9.31 42.40
C ALA A 148 -8.66 -10.18 41.27
N ILE A 149 -7.84 -11.01 40.63
CA ILE A 149 -8.27 -11.94 39.58
C ILE A 149 -9.27 -12.96 40.14
N ALA A 150 -8.95 -13.60 41.27
CA ALA A 150 -9.82 -14.60 41.89
C ALA A 150 -11.19 -14.01 42.29
N ALA A 151 -11.21 -12.78 42.78
CA ALA A 151 -12.46 -12.08 43.12
C ALA A 151 -13.37 -11.80 41.90
N HIS A 152 -12.86 -11.91 40.67
CA HIS A 152 -13.59 -11.60 39.43
C HIS A 152 -13.66 -12.78 38.45
N ALA A 153 -13.07 -13.95 38.78
CA ALA A 153 -12.97 -15.11 37.89
C ALA A 153 -14.28 -15.90 37.66
N GLY A 154 -15.45 -15.32 37.93
CA GLY A 154 -16.74 -16.01 37.83
C GLY A 154 -17.94 -15.07 37.74
N ARG A 155 -17.74 -13.87 37.20
CA ARG A 155 -18.80 -12.87 36.96
C ARG A 155 -19.02 -12.66 35.47
#